data_AF-A0A445D2Z3-F1
#
_entry.id   AF-A0A445D2Z3-F1
#
_cell.length_a   1.000
_cell.length_b   1.000
_cell.length_c   1.000
_cell.angle_alpha   90.00
_cell.angle_beta   90.00
_cell.angle_gamma   90.00
#
_symmetry.space_group_name_H-M   'P 1'
#
loop_
_entity.id
_entity.type
_entity.pdbx_description
1 polymer ?
#
loop_
_entity_poly.entity_id
_entity_poly.type
_entity_poly.pdbx_seq_one_letter_code
_entity_poly.pdbx_strand_id
1 'polypeptide(L)'
;MTLLEYFDLFLFSACRYLSYPFAIYVHYQGCLISLVLAIGWALAAHIRNKERKRIKRSMDKGNSFAFLCHDINQLEHSNQVNLPRVTVIMPLKGFGEHNLHNWRSQLTSLYGGPLEFLLVVESRDDPAYNAVSELISEFGSAIDAKVIVAGLSTTCSQKIHNQLVGVEKMHKDSKYVLFLDDDVRLHPGTIGSLTYEMEKNPEIFIQTGYPLDLPSGSLGSYCIYEYHMPCSMGFATGGKTFFLWGGCMMMHAVDFRKDNYGVVSSLRYGGYSDDMTLSAVAGAHKKLVSSPPVAVFPHPLATDLNFARYWNYLRKQTFVLESYTFKVNQIMNRALFVVHCYLSWGFVAPFFMAVVHVVAALRLYMNGQSIEENAYVYGGVRLVGLLAGCTLLALFSMWNLTRIEVRLCNILSPEAPPLHLGSYNWCLVFLAMLVGNFLYTICAIRSHFSQSINWSGIRYYLKDGKVSRIERTQGTQDMHPVFTDLARKYLYGKKELAYKGSHANNHNKGKKRRQTKKYH
;
A
#
# COMPACT_ATOMS: atom_id res chain seq x y z
N MET A 1 -40.42 36.16 13.54
CA MET A 1 -39.28 35.34 13.93
C MET A 1 -38.02 35.80 13.21
N THR A 2 -36.92 35.96 13.93
CA THR A 2 -35.60 36.24 13.32
C THR A 2 -35.05 34.99 12.61
N LEU A 3 -34.12 35.15 11.67
CA LEU A 3 -33.41 34.03 11.02
C LEU A 3 -32.77 33.09 12.06
N LEU A 4 -32.29 33.67 13.16
CA LEU A 4 -31.68 32.96 14.27
C LEU A 4 -32.68 32.09 15.02
N GLU A 5 -33.90 32.58 15.25
CA GLU A 5 -34.98 31.79 15.87
C GLU A 5 -35.42 30.61 14.99
N TYR A 6 -35.49 30.80 13.67
CA TYR A 6 -35.77 29.68 12.75
C TYR A 6 -34.68 28.62 12.78
N PHE A 7 -33.42 29.05 12.85
CA PHE A 7 -32.28 28.15 13.00
C PHE A 7 -32.33 27.38 14.32
N ASP A 8 -32.60 28.06 15.44
CA ASP A 8 -32.70 27.42 16.75
C ASP A 8 -33.86 26.41 16.80
N LEU A 9 -35.04 26.75 16.26
CA LEU A 9 -36.15 25.80 16.16
C LEU A 9 -35.77 24.55 15.36
N PHE A 10 -35.13 24.73 14.20
CA PHE A 10 -34.65 23.61 13.39
C PHE A 10 -33.62 22.77 14.15
N LEU A 11 -32.62 23.41 14.76
CA LEU A 11 -31.53 22.76 15.47
C LEU A 11 -32.03 21.94 16.67
N PHE A 12 -32.90 22.50 17.51
CA PHE A 12 -33.45 21.79 18.66
C PHE A 12 -34.43 20.70 18.25
N SER A 13 -35.20 20.90 17.17
CA SER A 13 -36.03 19.84 16.58
C SER A 13 -35.17 18.69 16.05
N ALA A 14 -34.10 18.99 15.32
CA ALA A 14 -33.15 18.00 14.82
C ALA A 14 -32.47 17.27 15.99
N CYS A 15 -31.99 17.99 17.01
CA CYS A 15 -31.40 17.40 18.21
C CYS A 15 -32.35 16.42 18.90
N ARG A 16 -33.64 16.78 19.03
CA ARG A 16 -34.67 15.89 19.59
C ARG A 16 -34.86 14.64 18.74
N TYR A 17 -34.93 14.78 17.40
CA TYR A 17 -35.07 13.65 16.50
C TYR A 17 -33.87 12.69 16.58
N LEU A 18 -32.66 13.24 16.69
CA LEU A 18 -31.43 12.48 16.85
C LEU A 18 -31.28 11.82 18.24
N SER A 19 -32.21 12.09 19.16
CA SER A 19 -32.33 11.37 20.44
C SER A 19 -33.36 10.24 20.42
N TYR A 20 -34.00 9.94 19.28
CA TYR A 20 -34.90 8.78 19.17
C TYR A 20 -34.13 7.44 19.14
N PRO A 21 -34.80 6.30 19.47
CA PRO A 21 -34.14 4.99 19.56
C PRO A 21 -33.31 4.59 18.33
N PHE A 22 -33.80 4.86 17.12
CA PHE A 22 -33.05 4.54 15.89
C PHE A 22 -31.77 5.38 15.75
N ALA A 23 -31.84 6.66 16.06
CA ALA A 23 -30.69 7.56 16.03
C ALA A 23 -29.65 7.16 17.10
N ILE A 24 -30.12 6.82 18.30
CA ILE A 24 -29.27 6.28 19.37
C ILE A 24 -28.59 4.98 18.93
N TYR A 25 -29.31 4.08 18.24
CA TYR A 25 -28.75 2.86 17.67
C TYR A 25 -27.60 3.16 16.69
N VAL A 26 -27.79 4.12 15.77
CA VAL A 26 -26.74 4.55 14.83
C VAL A 26 -25.51 5.08 15.58
N HIS A 27 -25.71 5.88 16.63
CA HIS A 27 -24.62 6.34 17.49
C HIS A 27 -23.84 5.18 18.12
N TYR A 28 -24.53 4.21 18.74
CA TYR A 28 -23.88 3.05 19.33
C TYR A 28 -23.18 2.17 18.30
N GLN A 29 -23.72 2.07 17.09
CA GLN A 29 -23.06 1.37 15.98
C GLN A 29 -21.71 1.99 15.65
N GLY A 30 -21.61 3.32 15.54
CA GLY A 30 -20.31 3.99 15.31
C GLY A 30 -19.32 3.74 16.44
N CYS A 31 -19.77 3.80 17.69
CA CYS A 31 -18.94 3.47 18.85
C CYS A 31 -18.43 2.02 18.78
N LEU A 32 -19.30 1.07 18.45
CA LEU A 32 -18.95 -0.34 18.32
C LEU A 32 -17.93 -0.57 17.19
N ILE A 33 -18.11 0.06 16.04
CA ILE A 33 -17.16 0.00 14.92
C ILE A 33 -15.78 0.50 15.37
N SER A 34 -15.72 1.66 16.02
CA SER A 34 -14.46 2.22 16.56
C SER A 34 -13.79 1.27 17.56
N LEU A 35 -14.56 0.63 18.45
CA LEU A 35 -14.03 -0.32 19.43
C LEU A 35 -13.50 -1.60 18.77
N VAL A 36 -14.20 -2.14 17.78
CA VAL A 36 -13.75 -3.33 17.03
C VAL A 36 -12.44 -3.03 16.31
N LEU A 37 -12.33 -1.88 15.64
CA LEU A 37 -11.08 -1.42 15.03
C LEU A 37 -9.96 -1.26 16.07
N ALA A 38 -10.26 -0.64 17.22
CA ALA A 38 -9.30 -0.45 18.29
C ALA A 38 -8.73 -1.78 18.82
N ILE A 39 -9.59 -2.79 19.01
CA ILE A 39 -9.19 -4.12 19.45
C ILE A 39 -8.35 -4.81 18.37
N GLY A 40 -8.81 -4.79 17.11
CA GLY A 40 -8.10 -5.43 16.01
C GLY A 40 -6.69 -4.87 15.80
N TRP A 41 -6.52 -3.55 15.82
CA TRP A 41 -5.20 -2.92 15.77
C TRP A 41 -4.34 -3.21 17.00
N ALA A 42 -4.92 -3.32 18.19
CA ALA A 42 -4.17 -3.70 19.39
C ALA A 42 -3.65 -5.14 19.31
N LEU A 43 -4.44 -6.08 18.78
CA LEU A 43 -4.04 -7.47 18.55
C LEU A 43 -2.95 -7.58 17.47
N ALA A 44 -3.13 -6.89 16.34
CA ALA A 44 -2.12 -6.78 15.29
C ALA A 44 -0.79 -6.23 15.83
N ALA A 45 -0.87 -5.18 16.65
CA ALA A 45 0.29 -4.57 17.30
C ALA A 45 0.98 -5.55 18.25
N HIS A 46 0.22 -6.35 18.99
CA HIS A 46 0.77 -7.40 19.86
C HIS A 46 1.60 -8.41 19.06
N ILE A 47 1.07 -8.89 17.94
CA ILE A 47 1.73 -9.91 17.10
C ILE A 47 3.04 -9.37 16.50
N ARG A 48 3.00 -8.19 15.87
CA ARG A 48 4.21 -7.54 15.31
C ARG A 48 5.23 -7.20 16.41
N ASN A 49 4.78 -6.77 17.59
CA ASN A 49 5.69 -6.46 18.71
C ASN A 49 6.32 -7.71 19.32
N LYS A 50 5.63 -8.85 19.30
CA LYS A 50 6.20 -10.14 19.71
C LYS A 50 7.38 -10.50 18.82
N GLU A 51 7.22 -10.37 17.51
CA GLU A 51 8.29 -10.64 16.54
C GLU A 51 9.46 -9.66 16.70
N ARG A 52 9.17 -8.36 16.80
CA ARG A 52 10.17 -7.33 17.07
C ARG A 52 11.00 -7.63 18.34
N LYS A 53 10.33 -8.05 19.43
CA LYS A 53 11.00 -8.44 20.69
C LYS A 53 11.83 -9.71 20.51
N ARG A 54 11.38 -10.65 19.68
CA ARG A 54 12.12 -11.89 19.38
C ARG A 54 13.43 -11.58 18.66
N ILE A 55 13.38 -10.75 17.62
CA ILE A 55 14.58 -10.31 16.89
C ILE A 55 15.55 -9.62 17.86
N LYS A 56 15.08 -8.64 18.62
CA LYS A 56 15.92 -7.91 19.58
C LYS A 56 16.57 -8.83 20.62
N ARG A 57 15.81 -9.76 21.20
CA ARG A 57 16.37 -10.74 22.16
C ARG A 57 17.41 -11.66 21.53
N SER A 58 17.30 -11.98 20.24
CA SER A 58 18.30 -12.78 19.53
C SER A 58 19.59 -11.97 19.32
N MET A 59 19.47 -10.67 18.98
CA MET A 59 20.61 -9.76 18.92
C MET A 59 21.30 -9.61 20.27
N ASP A 60 20.54 -9.41 21.36
CA ASP A 60 21.06 -9.29 22.72
C ASP A 60 21.79 -10.57 23.18
N LYS A 61 21.47 -11.74 22.59
CA LYS A 61 22.12 -13.03 22.85
C LYS A 61 23.32 -13.31 21.94
N GLY A 62 23.74 -12.36 21.10
CA GLY A 62 24.92 -12.45 20.25
C GLY A 62 24.66 -12.69 18.76
N ASN A 63 23.40 -12.89 18.32
CA ASN A 63 23.09 -12.99 16.89
C ASN A 63 22.93 -11.60 16.26
N SER A 64 24.04 -11.01 15.81
CA SER A 64 24.05 -9.70 15.13
C SER A 64 23.23 -9.67 13.83
N PHE A 65 22.92 -10.84 13.25
CA PHE A 65 22.14 -11.01 12.01
C PHE A 65 20.70 -11.44 12.26
N ALA A 66 20.15 -11.22 13.46
CA ALA A 66 18.78 -11.64 13.80
C ALA A 66 17.69 -11.02 12.91
N PHE A 67 18.00 -9.93 12.20
CA PHE A 67 17.13 -9.30 11.21
C PHE A 67 17.04 -10.06 9.88
N LEU A 68 17.98 -10.98 9.62
CA LEU A 68 17.99 -11.89 8.48
C LEU A 68 17.39 -13.26 8.84
N CYS A 69 17.85 -13.84 9.95
CA CYS A 69 17.42 -15.16 10.41
C CYS A 69 17.51 -15.27 11.93
N HIS A 70 16.60 -16.03 12.55
CA HIS A 70 16.60 -16.18 14.01
C HIS A 70 17.75 -17.03 14.54
N ASP A 71 18.16 -18.03 13.77
CA ASP A 71 19.25 -18.93 14.07
C ASP A 71 20.43 -18.60 13.15
N ILE A 72 21.53 -18.13 13.74
CA ILE A 72 22.72 -17.69 13.01
C ILE A 72 23.39 -18.84 12.25
N ASN A 73 23.22 -20.09 12.73
CA ASN A 73 23.78 -21.28 12.06
C ASN A 73 23.14 -21.49 10.69
N GLN A 74 21.94 -20.94 10.44
CA GLN A 74 21.34 -20.98 9.10
C GLN A 74 22.20 -20.27 8.07
N LEU A 75 23.05 -19.31 8.45
CA LEU A 75 23.97 -18.61 7.55
C LEU A 75 25.24 -19.41 7.22
N GLU A 76 25.45 -20.58 7.84
CA GLU A 76 26.56 -21.45 7.49
C GLU A 76 26.48 -21.88 6.02
N HIS A 77 27.65 -21.99 5.37
CA HIS A 77 27.77 -22.36 3.97
C HIS A 77 27.03 -23.67 3.65
N SER A 78 27.12 -24.67 4.54
CA SER A 78 26.42 -25.97 4.44
C SER A 78 24.90 -25.82 4.29
N ASN A 79 24.30 -24.82 4.93
CA ASN A 79 22.88 -24.51 4.81
C ASN A 79 22.59 -23.68 3.57
N GLN A 80 23.41 -22.67 3.30
CA GLN A 80 23.20 -21.74 2.18
C GLN A 80 23.28 -22.41 0.81
N VAL A 81 24.18 -23.39 0.61
CA VAL A 81 24.30 -24.12 -0.68
C VAL A 81 23.07 -24.95 -1.03
N ASN A 82 22.26 -25.32 -0.03
CA ASN A 82 21.05 -26.11 -0.22
C ASN A 82 19.80 -25.24 -0.41
N LEU A 83 19.94 -23.91 -0.35
CA LEU A 83 18.82 -23.01 -0.55
C LEU A 83 18.29 -23.07 -1.99
N PRO A 84 16.96 -23.11 -2.16
CA PRO A 84 16.38 -23.24 -3.48
C PRO A 84 16.55 -21.99 -4.33
N ARG A 85 16.53 -22.14 -5.65
CA ARG A 85 16.49 -20.98 -6.54
C ARG A 85 15.13 -20.27 -6.47
N VAL A 86 15.17 -18.94 -6.40
CA VAL A 86 14.00 -18.05 -6.47
C VAL A 86 14.13 -17.14 -7.68
N THR A 87 13.11 -17.11 -8.54
CA THR A 87 12.98 -16.08 -9.57
C THR A 87 12.07 -14.97 -9.07
N VAL A 88 12.56 -13.75 -9.08
CA VAL A 88 11.84 -12.53 -8.73
C VAL A 88 11.34 -11.88 -10.01
N ILE A 89 10.04 -11.60 -10.10
CA ILE A 89 9.41 -10.97 -11.25
C ILE A 89 8.82 -9.63 -10.81
N MET A 90 9.28 -8.56 -11.44
CA MET A 90 8.87 -7.19 -11.15
C MET A 90 8.16 -6.61 -12.38
N PRO A 91 6.82 -6.59 -12.44
CA PRO A 91 6.10 -5.87 -13.49
C PRO A 91 6.25 -4.36 -13.29
N LEU A 92 6.88 -3.67 -14.24
CA LEU A 92 7.15 -2.24 -14.17
C LEU A 92 6.27 -1.44 -15.13
N LYS A 93 5.85 -0.24 -14.70
CA LYS A 93 5.14 0.73 -15.55
C LYS A 93 5.46 2.17 -15.13
N GLY A 94 6.06 2.94 -16.04
CA GLY A 94 6.42 4.32 -15.77
C GLY A 94 7.60 4.44 -14.79
N PHE A 95 7.87 5.66 -14.33
CA PHE A 95 8.97 5.92 -13.41
C PHE A 95 8.56 7.00 -12.42
N GLY A 96 8.39 6.62 -11.16
CA GLY A 96 7.97 7.49 -10.06
C GLY A 96 9.14 8.02 -9.22
N GLU A 97 8.81 8.91 -8.27
CA GLU A 97 9.74 9.58 -7.36
C GLU A 97 10.62 8.61 -6.55
N HIS A 98 10.06 7.48 -6.11
CA HIS A 98 10.72 6.54 -5.21
C HIS A 98 11.23 5.25 -5.89
N ASN A 99 10.89 5.04 -7.17
CA ASN A 99 11.12 3.78 -7.88
C ASN A 99 12.58 3.32 -7.86
N LEU A 100 13.53 4.20 -8.17
CA LEU A 100 14.95 3.82 -8.24
C LEU A 100 15.48 3.29 -6.90
N HIS A 101 15.09 3.92 -5.80
CA HIS A 101 15.49 3.49 -4.46
C HIS A 101 14.81 2.17 -4.07
N ASN A 102 13.53 2.01 -4.39
CA ASN A 102 12.78 0.77 -4.18
C ASN A 102 13.41 -0.39 -4.96
N TRP A 103 13.63 -0.22 -6.27
CA TRP A 103 14.25 -1.22 -7.13
C TRP A 103 15.63 -1.61 -6.63
N ARG A 104 16.43 -0.65 -6.18
CA ARG A 104 17.73 -0.95 -5.56
C ARG A 104 17.56 -1.86 -4.35
N SER A 105 16.63 -1.55 -3.43
CA SER A 105 16.37 -2.40 -2.25
C SER A 105 15.90 -3.81 -2.61
N GLN A 106 15.16 -3.96 -3.72
CA GLN A 106 14.65 -5.24 -4.20
C GLN A 106 15.75 -6.10 -4.85
N LEU A 107 16.70 -5.46 -5.55
CA LEU A 107 17.84 -6.13 -6.19
C LEU A 107 18.96 -6.50 -5.20
N THR A 108 19.06 -5.83 -4.05
CA THR A 108 20.12 -6.06 -3.05
C THR A 108 19.67 -6.94 -1.87
N SER A 109 19.07 -8.10 -2.17
CA SER A 109 18.70 -9.07 -1.13
C SER A 109 19.93 -9.76 -0.53
N LEU A 110 19.89 -10.09 0.76
CA LEU A 110 20.89 -10.90 1.47
C LEU A 110 20.47 -12.37 1.57
N TYR A 111 19.77 -12.87 0.57
CA TYR A 111 19.46 -14.29 0.42
C TYR A 111 20.67 -15.03 -0.18
N GLY A 112 21.16 -16.08 0.47
CA GLY A 112 22.35 -16.81 -0.01
C GLY A 112 22.09 -17.89 -1.05
N GLY A 113 20.82 -18.18 -1.38
CA GLY A 113 20.47 -19.08 -2.48
C GLY A 113 20.49 -18.36 -3.84
N PRO A 114 20.38 -19.10 -4.96
CA PRO A 114 20.41 -18.51 -6.29
C PRO A 114 19.19 -17.61 -6.56
N LEU A 115 19.44 -16.38 -7.00
CA LEU A 115 18.41 -15.42 -7.40
C LEU A 115 18.47 -15.16 -8.91
N GLU A 116 17.30 -14.99 -9.52
CA GLU A 116 17.14 -14.43 -10.87
C GLU A 116 16.13 -13.29 -10.79
N PHE A 117 16.44 -12.11 -11.31
CA PHE A 117 15.55 -10.96 -11.34
C PHE A 117 15.08 -10.66 -12.77
N LEU A 118 13.77 -10.72 -12.98
CA LEU A 118 13.11 -10.41 -14.25
C LEU A 118 12.30 -9.12 -14.09
N LEU A 119 12.82 -8.03 -14.65
CA LEU A 119 12.18 -6.71 -14.60
C LEU A 119 11.41 -6.52 -15.91
N VAL A 120 10.09 -6.58 -15.84
CA VAL A 120 9.23 -6.79 -17.01
C VAL A 120 8.46 -5.53 -17.34
N VAL A 121 8.74 -4.95 -18.51
CA VAL A 121 8.05 -3.76 -19.05
C VAL A 121 7.16 -4.13 -20.24
N GLU A 122 6.17 -3.30 -20.52
CA GLU A 122 5.31 -3.43 -21.70
C GLU A 122 6.08 -3.20 -23.02
N SER A 123 6.90 -2.16 -23.09
CA SER A 123 7.69 -1.79 -24.28
C SER A 123 9.01 -1.12 -23.89
N ARG A 124 9.91 -0.92 -24.85
CA ARG A 124 11.14 -0.11 -24.65
C ARG A 124 10.87 1.39 -24.50
N ASP A 125 9.69 1.85 -24.92
CA ASP A 125 9.25 3.23 -24.77
C ASP A 125 8.71 3.53 -23.37
N ASP A 126 8.53 2.50 -22.54
CA ASP A 126 8.14 2.69 -21.15
C ASP A 126 9.26 3.43 -20.39
N PRO A 127 8.95 4.52 -19.65
CA PRO A 127 9.95 5.26 -18.89
C PRO A 127 10.77 4.39 -17.91
N ALA A 128 10.21 3.26 -17.45
CA ALA A 128 10.92 2.31 -16.60
C ALA A 128 12.14 1.68 -17.29
N TYR A 129 12.08 1.44 -18.61
CA TYR A 129 13.04 0.60 -19.33
C TYR A 129 14.47 1.14 -19.23
N ASN A 130 14.67 2.43 -19.49
CA ASN A 130 16.00 3.03 -19.46
C ASN A 130 16.53 3.12 -18.02
N ALA A 131 15.70 3.57 -17.08
CA ALA A 131 16.09 3.72 -15.67
C ALA A 131 16.51 2.38 -15.06
N VAL A 132 15.74 1.31 -15.32
CA VAL A 132 16.05 0.00 -14.78
C VAL A 132 17.24 -0.66 -15.48
N SER A 133 17.43 -0.41 -16.77
CA SER A 133 18.61 -0.89 -17.51
C SER A 133 19.90 -0.27 -16.98
N GLU A 134 19.89 1.04 -16.70
CA GLU A 134 21.04 1.72 -16.07
C GLU A 134 21.30 1.16 -14.68
N LEU A 135 20.26 0.98 -13.84
CA LEU A 135 20.40 0.40 -12.51
C LEU A 135 21.02 -1.00 -12.53
N ILE A 136 20.57 -1.89 -13.43
CA ILE A 136 21.15 -3.24 -13.56
C ILE A 136 22.63 -3.15 -13.97
N SER A 137 22.99 -2.23 -14.86
CA SER A 137 24.37 -2.05 -15.30
C SER A 137 25.31 -1.59 -14.17
N GLU A 138 24.81 -0.84 -13.17
CA GLU A 138 25.58 -0.44 -11.99
C GLU A 138 26.02 -1.64 -11.14
N PHE A 139 25.23 -2.71 -11.11
CA PHE A 139 25.54 -3.94 -10.38
C PHE A 139 26.41 -4.91 -11.19
N GLY A 140 26.45 -4.78 -12.52
CA GLY A 140 27.23 -5.65 -13.39
C GLY A 140 26.90 -7.12 -13.17
N SER A 141 27.92 -7.96 -12.96
CA SER A 141 27.77 -9.40 -12.72
C SER A 141 27.46 -9.76 -11.25
N ALA A 142 27.28 -8.79 -10.36
CA ALA A 142 26.97 -9.05 -8.95
C ALA A 142 25.54 -9.59 -8.73
N ILE A 143 24.65 -9.37 -9.71
CA ILE A 143 23.27 -9.85 -9.70
C ILE A 143 22.95 -10.53 -11.04
N ASP A 144 22.12 -11.56 -11.02
CA ASP A 144 21.50 -12.13 -12.24
C ASP A 144 20.18 -11.39 -12.50
N ALA A 145 20.24 -10.30 -13.25
CA ALA A 145 19.09 -9.45 -13.54
C ALA A 145 18.99 -9.12 -15.02
N LYS A 146 17.77 -9.11 -15.57
CA LYS A 146 17.50 -8.75 -16.96
C LYS A 146 16.16 -8.05 -17.14
N VAL A 147 16.13 -7.16 -18.11
CA VAL A 147 14.90 -6.47 -18.54
C VAL A 147 14.20 -7.29 -19.61
N ILE A 148 12.92 -7.60 -19.40
CA ILE A 148 12.08 -8.33 -20.35
C ILE A 148 11.03 -7.38 -20.92
N VAL A 149 10.86 -7.40 -22.24
CA VAL A 149 9.78 -6.66 -22.91
C VAL A 149 8.63 -7.63 -23.19
N ALA A 150 7.51 -7.45 -22.50
CA ALA A 150 6.35 -8.34 -22.55
C ALA A 150 5.39 -8.07 -23.70
N GLY A 151 5.43 -6.86 -24.28
CA GLY A 151 4.43 -6.43 -25.25
C GLY A 151 3.09 -6.07 -24.59
N LEU A 152 2.08 -5.84 -25.42
CA LEU A 152 0.77 -5.36 -25.01
C LEU A 152 -0.13 -6.50 -24.53
N SER A 153 -0.80 -6.30 -23.39
CA SER A 153 -1.87 -7.20 -22.95
C SER A 153 -3.12 -7.08 -23.84
N THR A 154 -3.82 -8.21 -24.02
CA THR A 154 -5.06 -8.29 -24.81
C THR A 154 -6.24 -8.87 -24.03
N THR A 155 -5.97 -9.76 -23.07
CA THR A 155 -7.01 -10.52 -22.33
C THR A 155 -7.03 -10.25 -20.82
N CYS A 156 -6.02 -9.58 -20.28
CA CYS A 156 -5.87 -9.29 -18.85
C CYS A 156 -5.23 -7.90 -18.64
N SER A 157 -5.08 -7.47 -17.38
CA SER A 157 -4.36 -6.24 -17.08
C SER A 157 -2.91 -6.30 -17.55
N GLN A 158 -2.32 -5.14 -17.87
CA GLN A 158 -0.93 -5.08 -18.33
C GLN A 158 0.05 -5.60 -17.26
N LYS A 159 -0.25 -5.36 -15.97
CA LYS A 159 0.54 -5.91 -14.85
C LYS A 159 0.56 -7.43 -14.88
N ILE A 160 -0.61 -8.06 -14.98
CA ILE A 160 -0.73 -9.53 -15.05
C ILE A 160 -0.04 -10.08 -16.30
N HIS A 161 -0.21 -9.43 -17.45
CA HIS A 161 0.48 -9.84 -18.69
C HIS A 161 2.01 -9.83 -18.51
N ASN A 162 2.56 -8.77 -17.94
CA ASN A 162 3.98 -8.68 -17.63
C ASN A 162 4.42 -9.79 -16.66
N GLN A 163 3.65 -10.06 -15.61
CA GLN A 163 3.92 -11.16 -14.67
C GLN A 163 3.96 -12.52 -15.39
N LEU A 164 2.98 -12.80 -16.26
CA LEU A 164 2.89 -14.05 -17.00
C LEU A 164 4.02 -14.23 -18.01
N VAL A 165 4.45 -13.16 -18.71
CA VAL A 165 5.64 -13.23 -19.57
C VAL A 165 6.90 -13.45 -18.73
N GLY A 166 7.01 -12.83 -17.56
CA GLY A 166 8.09 -13.12 -16.61
C GLY A 166 8.13 -14.60 -16.22
N VAL A 167 6.96 -15.20 -15.93
CA VAL A 167 6.82 -16.62 -15.60
C VAL A 167 7.27 -17.51 -16.76
N GLU A 168 6.95 -17.16 -18.00
CA GLU A 168 7.39 -17.89 -19.20
C GLU A 168 8.91 -17.83 -19.39
N LYS A 169 9.57 -16.77 -18.90
CA LYS A 169 11.03 -16.56 -19.00
C LYS A 169 11.80 -16.97 -17.74
N MET A 170 11.09 -17.40 -16.70
CA MET A 170 11.67 -17.86 -15.44
C MET A 170 12.64 -19.02 -15.66
N HIS A 171 13.76 -18.99 -14.93
CA HIS A 171 14.73 -20.07 -14.93
C HIS A 171 14.08 -21.43 -14.65
N LYS A 172 14.46 -22.46 -15.40
CA LYS A 172 13.85 -23.81 -15.33
C LYS A 172 13.97 -24.47 -13.96
N ASP A 173 15.04 -24.17 -13.24
CA ASP A 173 15.35 -24.76 -11.92
C ASP A 173 14.79 -23.94 -10.74
N SER A 174 14.09 -22.83 -11.00
CA SER A 174 13.47 -22.06 -9.91
C SER A 174 12.41 -22.92 -9.21
N LYS A 175 12.53 -23.02 -7.88
CA LYS A 175 11.53 -23.71 -7.03
C LYS A 175 10.38 -22.77 -6.70
N TYR A 176 10.70 -21.50 -6.46
CA TYR A 176 9.75 -20.45 -6.14
C TYR A 176 9.81 -19.30 -7.13
N VAL A 177 8.66 -18.65 -7.27
CA VAL A 177 8.51 -17.37 -7.97
C VAL A 177 8.02 -16.32 -6.97
N LEU A 178 8.62 -15.15 -6.98
CA LEU A 178 8.27 -14.01 -6.15
C LEU A 178 7.85 -12.83 -7.03
N PHE A 179 6.60 -12.40 -6.93
CA PHE A 179 6.16 -11.15 -7.55
C PHE A 179 6.34 -9.98 -6.59
N LEU A 180 6.92 -8.88 -7.07
CA LEU A 180 7.09 -7.65 -6.32
C LEU A 180 6.52 -6.46 -7.10
N ASP A 181 5.77 -5.60 -6.43
CA ASP A 181 5.38 -4.29 -6.99
C ASP A 181 6.56 -3.32 -6.90
N ASP A 182 6.53 -2.24 -7.68
CA ASP A 182 7.64 -1.30 -7.82
C ASP A 182 7.69 -0.19 -6.77
N ASP A 183 6.69 -0.11 -5.90
CA ASP A 183 6.46 1.00 -4.97
C ASP A 183 6.87 0.73 -3.51
N VAL A 184 7.24 -0.50 -3.15
CA VAL A 184 7.67 -0.85 -1.80
C VAL A 184 9.18 -0.99 -1.63
N ARG A 185 9.68 -0.63 -0.44
CA ARG A 185 11.07 -0.90 -0.03
C ARG A 185 11.18 -2.27 0.63
N LEU A 186 12.00 -3.15 0.05
CA LEU A 186 12.18 -4.50 0.55
C LEU A 186 13.23 -4.53 1.67
N HIS A 187 13.03 -5.38 2.68
CA HIS A 187 14.06 -5.65 3.68
C HIS A 187 15.11 -6.64 3.15
N PRO A 188 16.40 -6.52 3.51
CA PRO A 188 17.47 -7.40 3.02
C PRO A 188 17.17 -8.90 3.16
N GLY A 189 16.59 -9.30 4.30
CA GLY A 189 16.25 -10.70 4.62
C GLY A 189 14.90 -11.19 4.11
N THR A 190 14.17 -10.40 3.32
CA THR A 190 12.78 -10.72 2.94
C THR A 190 12.68 -12.03 2.18
N ILE A 191 13.47 -12.20 1.12
CA ILE A 191 13.41 -13.40 0.28
C ILE A 191 13.78 -14.66 1.09
N GLY A 192 14.79 -14.54 1.95
CA GLY A 192 15.19 -15.62 2.87
C GLY A 192 14.08 -15.98 3.86
N SER A 193 13.42 -14.98 4.46
CA SER A 193 12.32 -15.20 5.40
C SER A 193 11.11 -15.87 4.76
N LEU A 194 10.73 -15.43 3.55
CA LEU A 194 9.65 -16.07 2.78
C LEU A 194 10.03 -17.52 2.44
N THR A 195 11.21 -17.70 1.85
CA THR A 195 11.68 -19.04 1.46
C THR A 195 11.75 -20.00 2.63
N TYR A 196 12.26 -19.56 3.78
CA TYR A 196 12.32 -20.36 4.99
C TYR A 196 10.93 -20.86 5.43
N GLU A 197 9.91 -20.01 5.39
CA GLU A 197 8.56 -20.41 5.75
C GLU A 197 7.91 -21.34 4.69
N MET A 198 8.19 -21.15 3.39
CA MET A 198 7.76 -22.10 2.34
C MET A 198 8.42 -23.48 2.51
N GLU A 199 9.72 -23.54 2.80
CA GLU A 199 10.43 -24.80 3.04
C GLU A 199 9.93 -25.50 4.30
N LYS A 200 9.66 -24.73 5.36
CA LYS A 200 9.14 -25.24 6.63
C LYS A 200 7.71 -25.77 6.51
N ASN A 201 6.89 -25.17 5.65
CA ASN A 201 5.53 -25.61 5.39
C ASN A 201 5.20 -25.58 3.88
N PRO A 202 5.48 -26.68 3.16
CA PRO A 202 5.22 -26.78 1.72
C PRO A 202 3.75 -26.74 1.32
N GLU A 203 2.80 -26.78 2.27
CA GLU A 203 1.37 -26.62 1.99
C GLU A 203 0.97 -25.15 1.77
N ILE A 204 1.86 -24.20 2.09
CA ILE A 204 1.63 -22.78 1.80
C ILE A 204 1.58 -22.60 0.29
N PHE A 205 0.42 -22.20 -0.20
CA PHE A 205 0.20 -21.96 -1.61
C PHE A 205 0.72 -20.58 -2.03
N ILE A 206 0.42 -19.56 -1.20
CA ILE A 206 0.90 -18.19 -1.42
C ILE A 206 1.34 -17.60 -0.09
N GLN A 207 2.53 -16.99 -0.08
CA GLN A 207 2.88 -16.02 0.95
C GLN A 207 2.72 -14.61 0.44
N THR A 208 2.23 -13.72 1.28
CA THR A 208 1.99 -12.32 0.95
C THR A 208 2.63 -11.40 1.98
N GLY A 209 3.03 -10.21 1.56
CA GLY A 209 3.38 -9.11 2.47
C GLY A 209 2.40 -7.95 2.41
N TYR A 210 2.68 -6.91 3.19
CA TYR A 210 1.78 -5.76 3.33
C TYR A 210 2.54 -4.42 3.33
N PRO A 211 2.08 -3.37 2.61
CA PRO A 211 2.72 -2.06 2.65
C PRO A 211 2.41 -1.33 3.96
N LEU A 212 3.45 -0.75 4.55
CA LEU A 212 3.34 0.27 5.59
C LEU A 212 3.42 1.63 4.92
N ASP A 213 2.26 2.25 4.70
CA ASP A 213 2.18 3.56 4.09
C ASP A 213 2.82 4.65 4.95
N LEU A 214 3.63 5.49 4.31
CA LEU A 214 4.25 6.67 4.88
C LEU A 214 3.64 7.92 4.20
N PRO A 215 2.64 8.56 4.83
CA PRO A 215 1.96 9.74 4.27
C PRO A 215 2.92 10.90 4.01
N SER A 216 2.72 11.59 2.89
CA SER A 216 3.49 12.76 2.47
C SER A 216 3.07 14.06 3.14
N GLY A 217 1.98 14.05 3.92
CA GLY A 217 1.42 15.20 4.61
C GLY A 217 0.15 15.77 3.97
N SER A 218 -0.20 15.33 2.75
CA SER A 218 -1.47 15.69 2.10
C SER A 218 -2.64 14.89 2.68
N LEU A 219 -3.85 15.47 2.68
CA LEU A 219 -5.06 14.74 3.09
C LEU A 219 -5.28 13.47 2.25
N GLY A 220 -5.01 13.52 0.95
CA GLY A 220 -5.09 12.37 0.06
C GLY A 220 -4.17 11.22 0.49
N SER A 221 -2.93 11.54 0.89
CA SER A 221 -2.00 10.53 1.41
C SER A 221 -2.48 9.89 2.72
N TYR A 222 -3.09 10.67 3.62
CA TYR A 222 -3.68 10.12 4.84
C TYR A 222 -4.92 9.27 4.56
N CYS A 223 -5.71 9.58 3.53
CA CYS A 223 -6.85 8.76 3.12
C CYS A 223 -6.42 7.41 2.52
N ILE A 224 -5.25 7.34 1.85
CA ILE A 224 -4.67 6.06 1.40
C ILE A 224 -4.20 5.25 2.60
N TYR A 225 -3.41 5.86 3.48
CA TYR A 225 -2.95 5.24 4.73
C TYR A 225 -4.12 4.71 5.56
N GLU A 226 -5.16 5.51 5.74
CA GLU A 226 -6.36 5.11 6.50
C GLU A 226 -7.07 3.92 5.86
N TYR A 227 -7.25 3.93 4.54
CA TYR A 227 -7.87 2.80 3.82
C TYR A 227 -7.10 1.49 4.06
N HIS A 228 -5.77 1.55 4.13
CA HIS A 228 -4.92 0.40 4.42
C HIS A 228 -4.93 -0.03 5.89
N MET A 229 -5.21 0.84 6.85
CA MET A 229 -5.09 0.46 8.26
C MET A 229 -6.05 -0.66 8.70
N PRO A 230 -7.32 -0.72 8.29
CA PRO A 230 -8.18 -1.86 8.61
C PRO A 230 -7.68 -3.17 7.99
N CYS A 231 -7.14 -3.12 6.75
CA CYS A 231 -6.62 -4.30 6.06
C CYS A 231 -5.38 -4.88 6.75
N SER A 232 -4.52 -4.04 7.35
CA SER A 232 -3.28 -4.49 8.03
C SER A 232 -3.54 -5.51 9.15
N MET A 233 -4.72 -5.47 9.79
CA MET A 233 -5.14 -6.45 10.79
C MET A 233 -5.13 -7.89 10.25
N GLY A 234 -5.51 -8.07 8.98
CA GLY A 234 -5.51 -9.36 8.30
C GLY A 234 -4.12 -9.90 7.96
N PHE A 235 -3.10 -9.05 7.93
CA PHE A 235 -1.71 -9.42 7.61
C PHE A 235 -0.80 -9.52 8.84
N ALA A 236 -1.29 -9.04 9.98
CA ALA A 236 -0.63 -9.11 11.27
C ALA A 236 -1.13 -10.30 12.11
N THR A 237 -1.52 -11.42 11.49
CA THR A 237 -2.00 -12.64 12.18
C THR A 237 -0.86 -13.56 12.65
N GLY A 238 0.37 -13.31 12.18
CA GLY A 238 1.55 -14.12 12.48
C GLY A 238 1.61 -15.43 11.68
N GLY A 239 0.96 -15.48 10.52
CA GLY A 239 0.94 -16.65 9.64
C GLY A 239 -0.32 -16.65 8.78
N LYS A 240 -1.15 -17.70 8.91
CA LYS A 240 -2.34 -17.92 8.09
C LYS A 240 -3.22 -16.66 8.01
N THR A 241 -3.64 -16.34 6.80
CA THR A 241 -4.57 -15.24 6.51
C THR A 241 -5.56 -15.63 5.42
N PHE A 242 -6.66 -14.89 5.33
CA PHE A 242 -7.63 -14.98 4.25
C PHE A 242 -7.45 -13.87 3.22
N PHE A 243 -6.61 -12.88 3.51
CA PHE A 243 -6.36 -11.75 2.65
C PHE A 243 -5.05 -11.96 1.88
N LEU A 244 -5.08 -11.58 0.61
CA LEU A 244 -3.89 -11.41 -0.19
C LEU A 244 -3.76 -9.93 -0.51
N TRP A 245 -2.54 -9.43 -0.53
CA TRP A 245 -2.26 -8.06 -0.95
C TRP A 245 -1.22 -8.08 -2.06
N GLY A 246 -1.52 -7.43 -3.17
CA GLY A 246 -0.58 -7.28 -4.27
C GLY A 246 0.73 -6.61 -3.83
N GLY A 247 1.84 -6.99 -4.45
CA GLY A 247 3.11 -6.28 -4.28
C GLY A 247 4.21 -7.00 -3.52
N CYS A 248 3.90 -8.08 -2.82
CA CYS A 248 4.89 -9.09 -2.45
C CYS A 248 4.22 -10.44 -2.31
N MET A 249 4.35 -11.31 -3.31
CA MET A 249 3.69 -12.62 -3.35
C MET A 249 4.64 -13.74 -3.78
N MET A 250 4.95 -14.67 -2.88
CA MET A 250 5.77 -15.85 -3.17
C MET A 250 4.91 -17.10 -3.34
N MET A 251 5.18 -17.88 -4.40
CA MET A 251 4.46 -19.10 -4.77
C MET A 251 5.41 -20.16 -5.30
N HIS A 252 4.92 -21.40 -5.38
CA HIS A 252 5.63 -22.47 -6.07
C HIS A 252 5.70 -22.22 -7.58
N ALA A 253 6.91 -22.27 -8.14
CA ALA A 253 7.12 -22.10 -9.58
C ALA A 253 6.40 -23.17 -10.41
N VAL A 254 6.26 -24.38 -9.86
CA VAL A 254 5.57 -25.50 -10.54
C VAL A 254 4.09 -25.21 -10.79
N ASP A 255 3.44 -24.44 -9.93
CA ASP A 255 2.01 -24.14 -10.09
C ASP A 255 1.77 -23.28 -11.32
N PHE A 256 2.69 -22.36 -11.62
CA PHE A 256 2.66 -21.58 -12.85
C PHE A 256 3.06 -22.40 -14.08
N ARG A 257 4.13 -23.21 -13.99
CA ARG A 257 4.60 -24.01 -15.14
C ARG A 257 3.57 -25.02 -15.64
N LYS A 258 2.79 -25.59 -14.72
CA LYS A 258 1.78 -26.63 -15.02
C LYS A 258 0.35 -26.11 -15.05
N ASP A 259 0.15 -24.80 -14.85
CA ASP A 259 -1.18 -24.21 -14.62
C ASP A 259 -1.98 -24.96 -13.54
N ASN A 260 -1.31 -25.39 -12.46
CA ASN A 260 -1.98 -26.08 -11.36
C ASN A 260 -3.04 -25.15 -10.78
N TYR A 261 -4.21 -25.72 -10.44
CA TYR A 261 -5.35 -24.96 -9.91
C TYR A 261 -5.86 -23.85 -10.85
N GLY A 262 -5.40 -23.82 -12.11
CA GLY A 262 -5.75 -22.79 -13.08
C GLY A 262 -5.17 -21.41 -12.75
N VAL A 263 -4.01 -21.32 -12.09
CA VAL A 263 -3.39 -20.02 -11.73
C VAL A 263 -3.09 -19.16 -12.96
N VAL A 264 -2.48 -19.73 -14.01
CA VAL A 264 -2.14 -19.03 -15.25
C VAL A 264 -3.41 -18.74 -16.04
N SER A 265 -4.29 -19.72 -16.20
CA SER A 265 -5.52 -19.52 -16.97
C SER A 265 -6.45 -18.48 -16.33
N SER A 266 -6.60 -18.49 -15.01
CA SER A 266 -7.41 -17.49 -14.28
C SER A 266 -6.87 -16.07 -14.44
N LEU A 267 -5.55 -15.90 -14.40
CA LEU A 267 -4.89 -14.62 -14.62
C LEU A 267 -4.97 -14.18 -16.09
N ARG A 268 -4.69 -15.08 -17.03
CA ARG A 268 -4.59 -14.80 -18.47
C ARG A 268 -5.94 -14.45 -19.08
N TYR A 269 -7.01 -15.18 -18.73
CA TYR A 269 -8.30 -15.08 -19.41
C TYR A 269 -9.30 -14.20 -18.65
N GLY A 270 -8.98 -12.91 -18.57
CA GLY A 270 -9.88 -11.89 -18.01
C GLY A 270 -9.43 -11.30 -16.67
N GLY A 271 -8.29 -11.70 -16.12
CA GLY A 271 -7.79 -11.20 -14.85
C GLY A 271 -7.51 -9.69 -14.88
N TYR A 272 -7.97 -8.97 -13.84
CA TYR A 272 -7.70 -7.53 -13.67
C TYR A 272 -6.70 -7.27 -12.54
N SER A 273 -7.00 -7.72 -11.32
CA SER A 273 -6.07 -7.66 -10.19
C SER A 273 -5.53 -9.05 -9.88
N ASP A 274 -4.21 -9.14 -9.83
CA ASP A 274 -3.47 -10.37 -9.58
C ASP A 274 -3.83 -10.94 -8.21
N ASP A 275 -3.86 -10.08 -7.20
CA ASP A 275 -4.12 -10.48 -5.83
C ASP A 275 -5.53 -11.01 -5.57
N MET A 276 -6.57 -10.36 -6.08
CA MET A 276 -7.94 -10.87 -5.96
C MET A 276 -8.17 -12.13 -6.79
N THR A 277 -7.53 -12.22 -7.95
CA THR A 277 -7.62 -13.42 -8.80
C THR A 277 -6.96 -14.60 -8.08
N LEU A 278 -5.76 -14.43 -7.54
CA LEU A 278 -5.04 -15.45 -6.79
C LEU A 278 -5.72 -15.80 -5.46
N SER A 279 -6.31 -14.82 -4.77
CA SER A 279 -7.17 -15.06 -3.60
C SER A 279 -8.38 -15.93 -3.95
N ALA A 280 -8.99 -15.69 -5.11
CA ALA A 280 -10.13 -16.47 -5.58
C ALA A 280 -9.73 -17.92 -5.92
N VAL A 281 -8.57 -18.11 -6.56
CA VAL A 281 -8.01 -19.45 -6.82
C VAL A 281 -7.71 -20.16 -5.49
N ALA A 282 -7.05 -19.48 -4.55
CA ALA A 282 -6.76 -20.05 -3.24
C ALA A 282 -8.03 -20.46 -2.49
N GLY A 283 -9.06 -19.61 -2.48
CA GLY A 283 -10.35 -19.91 -1.87
C GLY A 283 -11.09 -21.07 -2.53
N ALA A 284 -11.16 -21.08 -3.87
CA ALA A 284 -11.82 -22.14 -4.63
C ALA A 284 -11.19 -23.53 -4.41
N HIS A 285 -9.86 -23.56 -4.26
CA HIS A 285 -9.10 -24.79 -4.04
C HIS A 285 -8.72 -25.03 -2.57
N LYS A 286 -9.27 -24.24 -1.63
CA LYS A 286 -9.04 -24.33 -0.17
C LYS A 286 -7.56 -24.32 0.22
N LYS A 287 -6.77 -23.54 -0.48
CA LYS A 287 -5.32 -23.43 -0.30
C LYS A 287 -4.92 -22.47 0.80
N LEU A 288 -3.75 -22.72 1.39
CA LEU A 288 -3.23 -21.93 2.49
C LEU A 288 -2.56 -20.64 1.99
N VAL A 289 -3.06 -19.50 2.45
CA VAL A 289 -2.40 -18.19 2.31
C VAL A 289 -1.77 -17.82 3.65
N SER A 290 -0.54 -17.31 3.62
CA SER A 290 0.22 -16.95 4.82
C SER A 290 0.87 -15.57 4.68
N SER A 291 0.96 -14.82 5.76
CA SER A 291 1.67 -13.54 5.86
C SER A 291 2.60 -13.59 7.08
N PRO A 292 3.92 -13.76 6.89
CA PRO A 292 4.82 -13.82 8.02
C PRO A 292 4.93 -12.45 8.72
N PRO A 293 5.15 -12.40 10.05
CA PRO A 293 5.17 -11.14 10.80
C PRO A 293 6.32 -10.20 10.45
N VAL A 294 7.26 -10.58 9.58
CA VAL A 294 8.31 -9.71 9.03
C VAL A 294 7.96 -9.13 7.65
N ALA A 295 6.91 -9.62 6.98
CA ALA A 295 6.48 -9.14 5.67
C ALA A 295 5.60 -7.89 5.78
N VAL A 296 6.22 -6.80 6.22
CA VAL A 296 5.66 -5.45 6.22
C VAL A 296 6.69 -4.52 5.59
N PHE A 297 6.31 -3.72 4.59
CA PHE A 297 7.29 -3.02 3.76
C PHE A 297 7.03 -1.52 3.73
N PRO A 298 8.03 -0.67 4.00
CA PRO A 298 7.84 0.79 3.93
C PRO A 298 7.44 1.24 2.52
N HIS A 299 6.31 1.96 2.43
CA HIS A 299 5.71 2.45 1.20
C HIS A 299 5.53 3.98 1.27
N PRO A 300 6.51 4.76 0.79
CA PRO A 300 6.37 6.21 0.75
C PRO A 300 5.30 6.65 -0.25
N LEU A 301 4.31 7.39 0.23
CA LEU A 301 3.22 7.89 -0.61
C LEU A 301 3.63 9.18 -1.34
N ALA A 302 3.16 9.32 -2.58
CA ALA A 302 3.47 10.47 -3.42
C ALA A 302 3.09 11.82 -2.76
N THR A 303 3.88 12.85 -3.02
CA THR A 303 3.69 14.20 -2.47
C THR A 303 2.57 14.98 -3.16
N ASP A 304 2.28 14.65 -4.43
CA ASP A 304 1.36 15.33 -5.33
C ASP A 304 -0.05 14.68 -5.40
N LEU A 305 -0.56 14.18 -4.27
CA LEU A 305 -1.87 13.53 -4.17
C LEU A 305 -3.03 14.53 -4.01
N ASN A 306 -3.47 15.09 -5.13
CA ASN A 306 -4.72 15.88 -5.19
C ASN A 306 -5.98 14.99 -5.14
N PHE A 307 -7.16 15.63 -5.02
CA PHE A 307 -8.44 14.92 -4.94
C PHE A 307 -8.70 14.02 -6.16
N ALA A 308 -8.36 14.45 -7.38
CA ALA A 308 -8.60 13.65 -8.58
C ALA A 308 -7.77 12.36 -8.59
N ARG A 309 -6.50 12.43 -8.15
CA ARG A 309 -5.63 11.27 -8.02
C ARG A 309 -6.08 10.34 -6.90
N TYR A 310 -6.46 10.89 -5.75
CA TYR A 310 -7.04 10.10 -4.66
C TYR A 310 -8.36 9.43 -5.07
N TRP A 311 -9.25 10.15 -5.76
CA TRP A 311 -10.49 9.60 -6.30
C TRP A 311 -10.21 8.45 -7.25
N ASN A 312 -9.25 8.62 -8.17
CA ASN A 312 -8.85 7.54 -9.06
C ASN A 312 -8.25 6.34 -8.32
N TYR A 313 -7.49 6.58 -7.24
CA TYR A 313 -7.00 5.53 -6.36
C TYR A 313 -8.16 4.76 -5.70
N LEU A 314 -9.07 5.44 -5.02
CA LEU A 314 -10.23 4.83 -4.35
C LEU A 314 -11.12 4.07 -5.34
N ARG A 315 -11.21 4.60 -6.56
CA ARG A 315 -11.87 3.97 -7.69
C ARG A 315 -11.24 2.65 -8.09
N LYS A 316 -9.92 2.54 -8.12
CA LYS A 316 -9.24 1.26 -8.36
C LYS A 316 -9.57 0.26 -7.26
N GLN A 317 -9.47 0.68 -6.00
CA GLN A 317 -9.75 -0.18 -4.84
C GLN A 317 -11.15 -0.78 -4.88
N THR A 318 -12.16 0.02 -5.23
CA THR A 318 -13.55 -0.46 -5.36
C THR A 318 -13.79 -1.22 -6.66
N PHE A 319 -13.15 -0.84 -7.77
CA PHE A 319 -13.28 -1.50 -9.07
C PHE A 319 -12.73 -2.92 -9.07
N VAL A 320 -11.68 -3.18 -8.31
CA VAL A 320 -11.12 -4.52 -8.13
C VAL A 320 -12.18 -5.53 -7.64
N LEU A 321 -13.13 -5.10 -6.79
CA LEU A 321 -14.24 -5.92 -6.31
C LEU A 321 -15.25 -6.29 -7.41
N GLU A 322 -15.27 -5.56 -8.54
CA GLU A 322 -16.10 -5.91 -9.69
C GLU A 322 -15.53 -7.08 -10.50
N SER A 323 -14.24 -7.37 -10.36
CA SER A 323 -13.58 -8.48 -11.07
C SER A 323 -13.74 -9.81 -10.33
N TYR A 324 -14.00 -10.90 -11.06
CA TYR A 324 -14.14 -12.23 -10.47
C TYR A 324 -13.87 -13.36 -11.47
N THR A 325 -13.48 -14.52 -10.94
CA THR A 325 -13.15 -15.73 -11.73
C THR A 325 -14.17 -16.84 -11.51
N PHE A 326 -14.65 -16.99 -10.28
CA PHE A 326 -15.55 -18.04 -9.82
C PHE A 326 -16.86 -17.45 -9.26
N LYS A 327 -17.92 -18.26 -9.18
CA LYS A 327 -19.19 -17.78 -8.60
C LYS A 327 -19.05 -17.44 -7.11
N VAL A 328 -18.25 -18.22 -6.38
CA VAL A 328 -18.02 -18.03 -4.95
C VAL A 328 -17.31 -16.71 -4.68
N ASN A 329 -16.24 -16.38 -5.42
CA ASN A 329 -15.53 -15.12 -5.21
C ASN A 329 -16.36 -13.92 -5.68
N GLN A 330 -17.23 -14.07 -6.69
CA GLN A 330 -18.22 -13.05 -7.02
C GLN A 330 -19.11 -12.72 -5.81
N ILE A 331 -19.67 -13.75 -5.14
CA ILE A 331 -20.53 -13.55 -3.95
C ILE A 331 -19.73 -12.89 -2.83
N MET A 332 -18.49 -13.34 -2.59
CA MET A 332 -17.62 -12.74 -1.57
C MET A 332 -17.31 -11.27 -1.86
N ASN A 333 -16.98 -10.92 -3.09
CA ASN A 333 -16.71 -9.52 -3.46
C ASN A 333 -17.96 -8.64 -3.30
N ARG A 334 -19.15 -9.17 -3.62
CA ARG A 334 -20.43 -8.48 -3.40
C ARG A 334 -20.73 -8.31 -1.90
N ALA A 335 -20.44 -9.31 -1.09
CA ALA A 335 -20.57 -9.21 0.36
C ALA A 335 -19.59 -8.17 0.93
N LEU A 336 -18.32 -8.18 0.52
CA LEU A 336 -17.32 -7.17 0.91
C LEU A 336 -17.75 -5.77 0.51
N PHE A 337 -18.27 -5.59 -0.71
CA PHE A 337 -18.83 -4.32 -1.18
C PHE A 337 -19.93 -3.81 -0.24
N VAL A 338 -20.94 -4.64 0.07
CA VAL A 338 -22.10 -4.23 0.87
C VAL A 338 -21.69 -3.96 2.33
N VAL A 339 -20.90 -4.86 2.91
CA VAL A 339 -20.42 -4.73 4.29
C VAL A 339 -19.54 -3.50 4.46
N HIS A 340 -18.65 -3.22 3.51
CA HIS A 340 -17.79 -2.03 3.59
C HIS A 340 -18.63 -0.75 3.47
N CYS A 341 -19.58 -0.66 2.53
CA CYS A 341 -20.49 0.49 2.46
C CYS A 341 -21.28 0.70 3.77
N TYR A 342 -21.80 -0.38 4.34
CA TYR A 342 -22.54 -0.35 5.61
C TYR A 342 -21.66 0.12 6.79
N LEU A 343 -20.45 -0.44 6.93
CA LEU A 343 -19.53 -0.07 8.00
C LEU A 343 -19.01 1.36 7.83
N SER A 344 -18.72 1.81 6.61
CA SER A 344 -18.27 3.18 6.35
C SER A 344 -19.32 4.22 6.73
N TRP A 345 -20.59 4.05 6.32
CA TRP A 345 -21.64 5.00 6.74
C TRP A 345 -22.07 4.81 8.20
N GLY A 346 -22.02 3.59 8.72
CA GLY A 346 -22.20 3.32 10.15
C GLY A 346 -21.15 4.01 11.02
N PHE A 347 -19.94 4.20 10.49
CA PHE A 347 -18.88 4.98 11.14
C PHE A 347 -19.10 6.49 11.00
N VAL A 348 -19.44 6.98 9.80
CA VAL A 348 -19.52 8.43 9.51
C VAL A 348 -20.80 9.09 10.04
N ALA A 349 -21.96 8.43 9.95
CA ALA A 349 -23.25 9.03 10.30
C ALA A 349 -23.29 9.58 11.75
N PRO A 350 -22.76 8.89 12.77
CA PRO A 350 -22.69 9.41 14.14
C PRO A 350 -21.93 10.74 14.29
N PHE A 351 -20.97 11.04 13.41
CA PHE A 351 -20.24 12.31 13.46
C PHE A 351 -21.10 13.48 12.95
N PHE A 352 -21.91 13.27 11.92
CA PHE A 352 -22.90 14.27 11.50
C PHE A 352 -23.90 14.56 12.62
N MET A 353 -24.36 13.51 13.31
CA MET A 353 -25.27 13.63 14.44
C MET A 353 -24.60 14.34 15.62
N ALA A 354 -23.34 14.01 15.90
CA ALA A 354 -22.55 14.64 16.94
C ALA A 354 -22.41 16.16 16.73
N VAL A 355 -22.20 16.62 15.49
CA VAL A 355 -22.16 18.05 15.17
C VAL A 355 -23.46 18.74 15.57
N VAL A 356 -24.62 18.15 15.26
CA VAL A 356 -25.93 18.71 15.65
C VAL A 356 -26.05 18.83 17.17
N HIS A 357 -25.67 17.79 17.92
CA HIS A 357 -25.70 17.81 19.39
C HIS A 357 -24.74 18.85 19.99
N VAL A 358 -23.52 18.98 19.45
CA VAL A 358 -22.54 19.98 19.90
C VAL A 358 -23.03 21.40 19.61
N VAL A 359 -23.56 21.65 18.41
CA VAL A 359 -24.08 22.98 18.05
C VAL A 359 -25.30 23.32 18.92
N ALA A 360 -26.20 22.38 19.18
CA ALA A 360 -27.33 22.57 20.10
C ALA A 360 -26.88 22.92 21.53
N ALA A 361 -25.88 22.20 22.04
CA ALA A 361 -25.29 22.47 23.36
C ALA A 361 -24.62 23.85 23.43
N LEU A 362 -23.85 24.23 22.41
CA LEU A 362 -23.24 25.56 22.31
C LEU A 362 -24.28 26.67 22.26
N ARG A 363 -25.38 26.48 21.51
CA ARG A 363 -26.47 27.46 21.44
C ARG A 363 -27.17 27.66 22.79
N LEU A 364 -27.44 26.59 23.55
CA LEU A 364 -27.98 26.73 24.92
C LEU A 364 -27.02 27.48 25.83
N TYR A 365 -25.74 27.13 25.79
CA TYR A 365 -24.71 27.79 26.59
C TYR A 365 -24.60 29.29 26.28
N MET A 366 -24.58 29.66 25.00
CA MET A 366 -24.55 31.06 24.56
C MET A 366 -25.80 31.84 24.98
N ASN A 367 -26.94 31.18 25.11
CA ASN A 367 -28.20 31.77 25.58
C ASN A 367 -28.30 31.81 27.11
N GLY A 368 -27.25 31.43 27.84
CA GLY A 368 -27.21 31.42 29.32
C GLY A 368 -28.06 30.32 29.96
N GLN A 369 -28.47 29.30 29.19
CA GLN A 369 -29.29 28.19 29.67
C GLN A 369 -28.43 27.00 30.09
N SER A 370 -28.86 26.26 31.11
CA SER A 370 -28.17 25.04 31.52
C SER A 370 -28.45 23.92 30.53
N ILE A 371 -27.39 23.20 30.13
CA ILE A 371 -27.49 22.04 29.25
C ILE A 371 -28.26 20.90 29.94
N GLU A 372 -28.11 20.77 31.26
CA GLU A 372 -28.70 19.69 32.07
C GLU A 372 -30.22 19.78 32.15
N GLU A 373 -30.77 20.99 32.01
CA GLU A 373 -32.21 21.23 32.01
C GLU A 373 -32.89 20.74 30.73
N ASN A 374 -32.12 20.55 29.65
CA ASN A 374 -32.64 20.04 28.39
C ASN A 374 -32.21 18.57 28.19
N ALA A 375 -33.10 17.66 28.59
CA ALA A 375 -32.83 16.21 28.57
C ALA A 375 -32.30 15.66 27.23
N TYR A 376 -32.80 16.18 26.10
CA TYR A 376 -32.36 15.75 24.77
C TYR A 376 -30.95 16.26 24.42
N VAL A 377 -30.63 17.50 24.76
CA VAL A 377 -29.29 18.05 24.53
C VAL A 377 -28.28 17.41 25.48
N TYR A 378 -28.63 17.23 26.76
CA TYR A 378 -27.79 16.53 27.73
C TYR A 378 -27.51 15.07 27.30
N GLY A 379 -28.55 14.33 26.88
CA GLY A 379 -28.40 12.98 26.33
C GLY A 379 -27.51 12.95 25.09
N GLY A 380 -27.72 13.88 24.15
CA GLY A 380 -26.90 14.04 22.96
C GLY A 380 -25.42 14.28 23.27
N VAL A 381 -25.10 15.18 24.20
CA VAL A 381 -23.71 15.45 24.63
C VAL A 381 -23.05 14.19 25.22
N ARG A 382 -23.79 13.36 25.98
CA ARG A 382 -23.26 12.07 26.46
C ARG A 382 -22.93 11.11 25.32
N LEU A 383 -23.77 11.05 24.28
CA LEU A 383 -23.49 10.24 23.08
C LEU A 383 -22.25 10.75 22.34
N VAL A 384 -22.08 12.07 22.24
CA VAL A 384 -20.87 12.69 21.67
C VAL A 384 -19.62 12.32 22.47
N GLY A 385 -19.69 12.41 23.81
CA GLY A 385 -18.59 12.02 24.69
C GLY A 385 -18.19 10.55 24.55
N LEU A 386 -19.17 9.65 24.44
CA LEU A 386 -18.93 8.23 24.19
C LEU A 386 -18.26 7.99 22.82
N LEU A 387 -18.79 8.60 21.76
CA LEU A 387 -18.23 8.50 20.41
C LEU A 387 -16.78 9.01 20.37
N ALA A 388 -16.53 10.15 21.00
CA ALA A 388 -15.19 10.72 21.12
C ALA A 388 -14.23 9.78 21.86
N GLY A 389 -14.65 9.21 22.99
CA GLY A 389 -13.86 8.24 23.75
C GLY A 389 -13.50 6.99 22.93
N CYS A 390 -14.48 6.39 22.25
CA CYS A 390 -14.26 5.22 21.38
C CYS A 390 -13.31 5.56 20.21
N THR A 391 -13.48 6.74 19.61
CA THR A 391 -12.65 7.19 18.48
C THR A 391 -11.21 7.47 18.91
N LEU A 392 -11.00 8.10 20.08
CA LEU A 392 -9.67 8.32 20.64
C LEU A 392 -8.95 7.00 20.94
N LEU A 393 -9.68 6.01 21.47
CA LEU A 393 -9.13 4.67 21.68
C LEU A 393 -8.72 4.01 20.36
N ALA A 394 -9.55 4.12 19.32
CA ALA A 394 -9.24 3.62 17.98
C ALA A 394 -7.99 4.28 17.38
N LEU A 395 -7.90 5.61 17.43
CA LEU A 395 -6.74 6.38 16.96
C LEU A 395 -5.47 6.03 17.74
N PHE A 396 -5.57 5.85 19.07
CA PHE A 396 -4.45 5.43 19.89
C PHE A 396 -3.96 4.02 19.53
N SER A 397 -4.87 3.07 19.32
CA SER A 397 -4.53 1.72 18.87
C SER A 397 -3.87 1.73 17.48
N MET A 398 -4.41 2.53 16.55
CA MET A 398 -3.83 2.72 15.22
C MET A 398 -2.39 3.29 15.32
N TRP A 399 -2.20 4.36 16.10
CA TRP A 399 -0.87 4.93 16.36
C TRP A 399 0.11 3.91 16.94
N ASN A 400 -0.34 3.11 17.91
CA ASN A 400 0.49 2.10 18.53
C ASN A 400 0.94 1.03 17.52
N LEU A 401 0.03 0.55 16.67
CA LEU A 401 0.34 -0.39 15.59
C LEU A 401 1.38 0.19 14.63
N THR A 402 1.11 1.36 14.04
CA THR A 402 2.01 2.03 13.10
C THR A 402 3.38 2.29 13.73
N ARG A 403 3.44 2.68 15.01
CA ARG A 403 4.68 2.83 15.76
C ARG A 403 5.46 1.53 15.88
N ILE A 404 4.78 0.40 16.10
CA ILE A 404 5.42 -0.91 16.20
C ILE A 404 5.93 -1.37 14.84
N GLU A 405 5.14 -1.18 13.77
CA GLU A 405 5.52 -1.54 12.40
C GLU A 405 6.71 -0.71 11.91
N VAL A 406 6.74 0.61 12.16
CA VAL A 406 7.90 1.47 11.89
C VAL A 406 9.15 0.97 12.61
N ARG A 407 9.02 0.63 13.91
CA ARG A 407 10.16 0.11 14.68
C ARG A 407 10.61 -1.28 14.20
N LEU A 408 9.69 -2.09 13.71
CA LEU A 408 10.00 -3.38 13.12
C LEU A 408 10.75 -3.20 11.80
N CYS A 409 10.27 -2.33 10.91
CA CYS A 409 10.95 -1.97 9.66
C CYS A 409 12.39 -1.48 9.90
N ASN A 410 12.59 -0.62 10.92
CA ASN A 410 13.94 -0.13 11.27
C ASN A 410 14.89 -1.24 11.76
N ILE A 411 14.36 -2.27 12.42
CA ILE A 411 15.18 -3.42 12.85
C ILE A 411 15.46 -4.35 11.68
N LEU A 412 14.51 -4.49 10.73
CA LEU A 412 14.66 -5.34 9.55
C LEU A 412 15.59 -4.75 8.48
N SER A 413 15.79 -3.43 8.47
CA SER A 413 16.70 -2.71 7.57
C SER A 413 17.63 -1.77 8.34
N PRO A 414 18.62 -2.29 9.09
CA PRO A 414 19.54 -1.48 9.89
C PRO A 414 20.41 -0.52 9.06
N GLU A 415 20.64 -0.82 7.78
CA GLU A 415 21.40 0.01 6.84
C GLU A 415 20.61 1.20 6.28
N ALA A 416 19.27 1.17 6.39
CA ALA A 416 18.41 2.22 5.86
C ALA A 416 18.26 3.38 6.85
N PRO A 417 17.99 4.61 6.37
CA PRO A 417 17.62 5.72 7.24
C PRO A 417 16.43 5.35 8.13
N PRO A 418 16.53 5.56 9.46
CA PRO A 418 15.45 5.20 10.37
C PRO A 418 14.15 5.92 10.03
N LEU A 419 13.06 5.15 10.02
CA LEU A 419 11.71 5.67 9.87
C LEU A 419 11.20 6.20 11.22
N HIS A 420 10.43 7.29 11.15
CA HIS A 420 9.87 7.95 12.33
C HIS A 420 8.42 8.36 12.08
N LEU A 421 7.62 8.38 13.16
CA LEU A 421 6.23 8.87 13.12
C LEU A 421 6.13 10.39 13.24
N GLY A 422 7.24 11.11 13.38
CA GLY A 422 7.24 12.56 13.62
C GLY A 422 6.58 13.37 12.50
N SER A 423 6.51 12.82 11.28
CA SER A 423 5.84 13.43 10.14
C SER A 423 4.32 13.20 10.10
N TYR A 424 3.76 12.38 11.01
CA TYR A 424 2.33 12.05 10.98
C TYR A 424 1.51 13.11 11.72
N ASN A 425 0.51 13.66 11.03
CA ASN A 425 -0.50 14.53 11.60
C ASN A 425 -1.76 13.72 11.94
N TRP A 426 -1.94 13.42 13.22
CA TRP A 426 -3.08 12.60 13.71
C TRP A 426 -4.44 13.29 13.59
N CYS A 427 -4.48 14.62 13.52
CA CYS A 427 -5.71 15.34 13.19
C CYS A 427 -6.11 15.07 11.73
N LEU A 428 -5.15 15.10 10.80
CA LEU A 428 -5.40 14.75 9.40
C LEU A 428 -5.74 13.27 9.23
N VAL A 429 -5.17 12.37 10.04
CA VAL A 429 -5.58 10.95 10.07
C VAL A 429 -7.06 10.82 10.44
N PHE A 430 -7.51 11.49 11.49
CA PHE A 430 -8.93 11.47 11.87
C PHE A 430 -9.84 12.05 10.77
N LEU A 431 -9.47 13.19 10.19
CA LEU A 431 -10.22 13.77 9.06
C LEU A 431 -10.24 12.84 7.85
N ALA A 432 -9.13 12.15 7.57
CA ALA A 432 -9.04 11.15 6.52
C ALA A 432 -9.97 9.95 6.76
N MET A 433 -10.12 9.49 8.01
CA MET A 433 -11.10 8.44 8.34
C MET A 433 -12.52 8.87 7.97
N LEU A 434 -12.91 10.11 8.27
CA LEU A 434 -14.25 10.60 7.92
C LEU A 434 -14.42 10.75 6.41
N VAL A 435 -13.45 11.38 5.74
CA VAL A 435 -13.50 11.65 4.29
C VAL A 435 -13.45 10.36 3.48
N GLY A 436 -12.53 9.45 3.81
CA GLY A 436 -12.35 8.18 3.11
C GLY A 436 -13.60 7.30 3.20
N ASN A 437 -14.14 7.11 4.40
CA ASN A 437 -15.35 6.32 4.61
C ASN A 437 -16.59 6.96 3.96
N PHE A 438 -16.72 8.30 4.01
CA PHE A 438 -17.80 8.99 3.31
C PHE A 438 -17.75 8.76 1.80
N LEU A 439 -16.56 8.91 1.20
CA LEU A 439 -16.37 8.79 -0.24
C LEU A 439 -16.41 7.34 -0.73
N TYR A 440 -16.07 6.35 0.11
CA TYR A 440 -16.02 4.94 -0.27
C TYR A 440 -17.31 4.49 -0.94
N THR A 441 -18.47 4.76 -0.33
CA THR A 441 -19.76 4.28 -0.84
C THR A 441 -20.13 4.92 -2.17
N ILE A 442 -19.90 6.23 -2.31
CA ILE A 442 -20.13 6.95 -3.57
C ILE A 442 -19.23 6.37 -4.68
N CYS A 443 -17.97 6.12 -4.34
CA CYS A 443 -16.98 5.55 -5.23
C CYS A 443 -17.36 4.13 -5.66
N ALA A 444 -17.77 3.29 -4.71
CA ALA A 444 -18.15 1.90 -4.92
C ALA A 444 -19.39 1.79 -5.83
N ILE A 445 -20.44 2.57 -5.55
CA ILE A 445 -21.64 2.66 -6.42
C ILE A 445 -21.23 3.06 -7.84
N ARG A 446 -20.39 4.08 -7.98
CA ARG A 446 -19.89 4.49 -9.29
C ARG A 446 -19.14 3.35 -9.97
N SER A 447 -18.35 2.56 -9.24
CA SER A 447 -17.51 1.47 -9.82
C SER A 447 -18.40 0.38 -10.38
N HIS A 448 -19.43 0.01 -9.62
CA HIS A 448 -20.45 -0.95 -10.02
C HIS A 448 -21.15 -0.56 -11.34
N PHE A 449 -21.55 0.70 -11.51
CA PHE A 449 -22.27 1.10 -12.73
C PHE A 449 -21.37 1.36 -13.94
N SER A 450 -20.18 1.90 -13.72
CA SER A 450 -19.29 2.30 -14.83
C SER A 450 -18.60 1.14 -15.56
N GLN A 451 -18.37 0.01 -14.86
CA GLN A 451 -17.63 -1.18 -15.33
C GLN A 451 -16.35 -0.85 -16.13
N SER A 452 -15.71 0.28 -15.84
CA SER A 452 -14.45 0.70 -16.45
C SER A 452 -13.59 1.54 -15.51
N ILE A 453 -12.27 1.48 -15.73
CA ILE A 453 -11.27 2.25 -14.97
C ILE A 453 -10.09 2.61 -15.86
N ASN A 454 -9.54 3.81 -15.68
CA ASN A 454 -8.26 4.19 -16.26
C ASN A 454 -7.15 4.02 -15.22
N TRP A 455 -6.14 3.25 -15.58
CA TRP A 455 -4.93 3.11 -14.80
C TRP A 455 -3.70 3.32 -15.68
N SER A 456 -2.95 4.39 -15.36
CA SER A 456 -1.67 4.72 -15.99
C SER A 456 -1.76 4.81 -17.52
N GLY A 457 -2.85 5.40 -18.03
CA GLY A 457 -3.08 5.60 -19.47
C GLY A 457 -3.77 4.42 -20.17
N ILE A 458 -3.99 3.31 -19.45
CA ILE A 458 -4.69 2.12 -19.96
C ILE A 458 -6.09 2.07 -19.33
N ARG A 459 -7.12 2.07 -20.17
CA ARG A 459 -8.50 1.91 -19.74
C ARG A 459 -8.96 0.47 -19.92
N TYR A 460 -9.41 -0.13 -18.82
CA TYR A 460 -9.93 -1.49 -18.78
C TYR A 460 -11.45 -1.47 -18.66
N TYR A 461 -12.12 -2.36 -19.38
CA TYR A 461 -13.56 -2.56 -19.31
C TYR A 461 -13.84 -4.00 -18.86
N LEU A 462 -14.69 -4.14 -17.84
CA LEU A 462 -15.14 -5.45 -17.37
C LEU A 462 -16.45 -5.85 -18.04
N LYS A 463 -16.55 -7.13 -18.39
CA LYS A 463 -17.79 -7.80 -18.74
C LYS A 463 -17.80 -9.14 -18.02
N ASP A 464 -18.87 -9.43 -17.28
CA ASP A 464 -18.99 -10.65 -16.48
C ASP A 464 -17.79 -10.88 -15.54
N GLY A 465 -17.31 -9.79 -14.92
CA GLY A 465 -16.20 -9.81 -13.97
C GLY A 465 -14.81 -9.95 -14.61
N LYS A 466 -14.72 -9.98 -15.94
CA LYS A 466 -13.49 -10.22 -16.67
C LYS A 466 -13.14 -9.05 -17.57
N VAL A 467 -11.84 -8.78 -17.72
CA VAL A 467 -11.34 -7.83 -18.71
C VAL A 467 -11.80 -8.27 -20.09
N SER A 468 -12.57 -7.42 -20.76
CA SER A 468 -13.21 -7.70 -22.04
C SER A 468 -12.76 -6.75 -23.14
N ARG A 469 -12.38 -5.53 -22.77
CA ARG A 469 -11.81 -4.53 -23.68
C ARG A 469 -10.71 -3.74 -22.98
N ILE A 470 -9.67 -3.42 -23.73
CA ILE A 470 -8.53 -2.63 -23.28
C ILE A 470 -8.33 -1.49 -24.29
N GLU A 471 -8.37 -0.26 -23.81
CA GLU A 471 -8.08 0.93 -24.61
C GLU A 471 -6.82 1.60 -24.08
N ARG A 472 -5.91 1.96 -24.99
CA ARG A 472 -4.68 2.68 -24.64
C ARG A 472 -4.78 4.07 -25.24
N THR A 473 -4.79 5.08 -24.38
CA THR A 473 -4.73 6.48 -24.81
C THR A 473 -3.27 6.89 -24.96
N GLN A 474 -2.89 7.56 -26.05
CA GLN A 474 -1.61 8.26 -26.11
C GLN A 474 -1.60 9.36 -25.04
N GLY A 475 -0.56 9.40 -24.20
CA GLY A 475 -0.54 10.23 -23.01
C GLY A 475 -0.68 11.72 -23.30
N THR A 476 -1.70 12.36 -22.73
CA THR A 476 -1.71 13.82 -22.53
C THR A 476 -0.80 14.14 -21.34
N GLN A 477 0.00 15.21 -21.46
CA GLN A 477 1.08 15.60 -20.53
C GLN A 477 0.65 15.69 -19.05
N ASP A 478 -0.64 15.90 -18.77
CA ASP A 478 -1.20 16.06 -17.42
C ASP A 478 -1.32 14.76 -16.59
N MET A 479 -1.00 13.59 -17.15
CA MET A 479 -1.07 12.29 -16.44
C MET A 479 0.29 11.72 -16.03
N HIS A 480 1.40 12.40 -16.33
CA HIS A 480 2.72 11.93 -15.91
C HIS A 480 3.00 12.31 -14.45
N PRO A 481 3.46 11.37 -13.59
CA PRO A 481 3.90 11.72 -12.25
C PRO A 481 5.03 12.76 -12.34
N VAL A 482 5.04 13.71 -11.41
CA VAL A 482 6.11 14.72 -11.34
C VAL A 482 7.42 14.01 -11.00
N PHE A 483 8.36 14.00 -11.94
CA PHE A 483 9.72 13.52 -11.68
C PHE A 483 10.39 14.47 -10.69
N THR A 484 10.99 13.94 -9.62
CA THR A 484 11.84 14.75 -8.75
C THR A 484 13.12 15.17 -9.46
N ASP A 485 13.74 16.26 -8.99
CA ASP A 485 14.99 16.78 -9.54
C ASP A 485 16.12 15.73 -9.56
N LEU A 486 16.13 14.78 -8.62
CA LEU A 486 17.07 13.65 -8.62
C LEU A 486 16.76 12.64 -9.74
N ALA A 487 15.51 12.19 -9.86
CA ALA A 487 15.06 11.32 -10.94
C ALA A 487 15.32 11.93 -12.33
N ARG A 488 15.06 13.24 -12.47
CA ARG A 488 15.34 14.01 -13.70
C ARG A 488 16.84 14.16 -13.97
N LYS A 489 17.66 14.41 -12.95
CA LYS A 489 19.13 14.56 -13.09
C LYS A 489 19.81 13.25 -13.46
N TYR A 490 19.32 12.10 -13.00
CA TYR A 490 19.78 10.80 -13.45
C TYR A 490 19.30 10.47 -14.87
N LEU A 491 18.01 10.65 -15.18
CA LEU A 491 17.45 10.34 -16.50
C LEU A 491 17.93 11.25 -17.64
N TYR A 492 18.19 12.53 -17.36
CA TYR A 492 18.48 13.54 -18.38
C TYR A 492 19.81 14.30 -18.18
N GLY A 493 20.44 14.20 -17.01
CA GLY A 493 21.66 14.96 -16.70
C GLY A 493 22.92 14.54 -17.46
N LYS A 494 22.93 13.37 -18.10
CA LYS A 494 24.03 12.98 -19.02
C LYS A 494 23.92 13.56 -20.43
N LYS A 495 22.74 14.06 -20.85
CA LYS A 495 22.57 14.64 -22.19
C LYS A 495 23.02 16.10 -22.32
N GLU A 496 23.15 16.84 -21.21
CA GLU A 496 23.57 18.26 -21.27
C GLU A 496 25.09 18.49 -21.19
N LEU A 497 25.90 17.45 -20.94
CA LEU A 497 27.36 17.57 -20.84
C LEU A 497 28.12 17.10 -22.10
N ALA A 498 27.42 16.76 -23.19
CA ALA A 498 28.02 16.34 -24.45
C ALA A 498 27.53 17.15 -25.66
N TYR A 499 27.43 18.48 -25.53
CA TYR A 499 27.43 19.38 -26.69
C TYR A 499 27.84 20.82 -26.32
N LYS A 500 29.11 20.99 -25.93
CA LYS A 500 29.82 22.26 -26.17
C LYS A 500 31.06 21.94 -26.95
N GLY A 501 30.86 21.82 -28.27
CA GLY A 501 31.92 21.83 -29.25
C GLY A 501 32.76 23.10 -29.07
N SER A 502 34.06 22.86 -28.95
CA SER A 502 35.16 23.80 -29.10
C SER A 502 34.90 24.86 -30.17
N HIS A 503 34.85 26.13 -29.76
CA HIS A 503 35.30 27.24 -30.57
C HIS A 503 36.32 28.04 -29.75
N ALA A 504 37.59 27.84 -30.12
CA ALA A 504 38.66 28.74 -29.78
C ALA A 504 38.37 30.09 -30.42
N ASN A 505 38.40 31.17 -29.64
CA ASN A 505 38.79 32.45 -30.18
C ASN A 505 39.62 33.23 -29.17
N ASN A 506 40.85 33.50 -29.60
CA ASN A 506 41.88 34.27 -28.94
C ASN A 506 41.46 35.74 -28.95
N HIS A 507 41.47 36.43 -27.79
CA HIS A 507 41.87 37.83 -27.78
C HIS A 507 42.49 38.26 -26.44
N ASN A 508 43.56 39.02 -26.62
CA ASN A 508 44.62 39.36 -25.69
C ASN A 508 44.33 40.71 -25.01
N LYS A 509 44.76 40.88 -23.75
CA LYS A 509 45.01 42.11 -22.94
C LYS A 509 44.79 41.74 -21.46
N GLY A 510 45.70 41.85 -20.48
CA GLY A 510 46.95 42.58 -20.33
C GLY A 510 46.93 43.37 -19.00
N LYS A 511 47.96 43.17 -18.14
CA LYS A 511 48.31 43.89 -16.88
C LYS A 511 47.53 43.48 -15.61
N LYS A 512 48.10 43.40 -14.39
CA LYS A 512 49.44 43.66 -13.84
C LYS A 512 49.54 43.03 -12.42
N ARG A 513 50.75 42.61 -12.04
CA ARG A 513 51.21 42.19 -10.69
C ARG A 513 50.82 43.16 -9.56
N ARG A 514 50.64 42.62 -8.34
CA ARG A 514 51.43 43.03 -7.15
C ARG A 514 51.45 41.96 -6.05
N GLN A 515 52.66 41.63 -5.61
CA GLN A 515 52.99 40.90 -4.38
C GLN A 515 52.66 41.74 -3.13
N THR A 516 52.41 41.05 -2.02
CA THR A 516 53.03 41.38 -0.72
C THR A 516 53.30 40.10 0.09
N LYS A 517 54.48 40.08 0.73
CA LYS A 517 55.06 39.07 1.61
C LYS A 517 54.66 39.35 3.07
N LYS A 518 54.57 38.26 3.86
CA LYS A 518 54.83 38.08 5.33
C LYS A 518 53.98 38.93 6.30
N TYR A 519 53.49 38.43 7.44
CA TYR A 519 54.18 37.75 8.54
C TYR A 519 53.20 36.90 9.39
N HIS A 520 53.76 35.88 10.04
CA HIS A 520 53.24 34.98 11.10
C HIS A 520 52.17 33.95 10.74
#